data_AF-B1GB92-F1
#
_entry.id   AF-B1GB92-F1
#
_cell.length_a   1.000
_cell.length_b   1.000
_cell.length_c   1.000
_cell.angle_alpha   90.00
_cell.angle_beta   90.00
_cell.angle_gamma   90.00
#
_symmetry.space_group_name_H-M   'P 1'
#
loop_
_entity.id
_entity.type
_entity.pdbx_description
1 polymer ?
#
loop_
_entity_poly.entity_id
_entity_poly.type
_entity_poly.pdbx_seq_one_letter_code
_entity_poly.pdbx_strand_id
1 'polypeptide(L)' 'MRAALMTSNDVRESVRQKIGSRSLDKVAAAILERNGEVSVIRKEQ' A
#
# COMPACT_ATOMS: atom_id res chain seq x y z
N MET A 1 -5.25 -9.99 -4.73
CA MET A 1 -4.20 -9.57 -5.69
C MET A 1 -3.80 -10.79 -6.54
N ARG A 2 -4.49 -11.07 -7.65
CA ARG A 2 -4.09 -12.16 -8.58
C ARG A 2 -3.66 -11.66 -9.96
N ALA A 3 -4.10 -10.48 -10.37
CA ALA A 3 -3.79 -9.90 -11.68
C ALA A 3 -2.52 -9.03 -11.71
N ALA A 4 -2.02 -8.59 -10.55
CA ALA A 4 -0.93 -7.60 -10.46
C ALA A 4 0.47 -8.20 -10.26
N LEU A 5 0.60 -9.52 -10.16
CA LEU A 5 1.83 -10.21 -9.72
C LEU A 5 2.41 -9.69 -8.38
N MET A 6 1.60 -8.96 -7.60
CA MET A 6 1.97 -8.44 -6.28
C MET A 6 1.41 -9.32 -5.16
N THR A 7 2.22 -9.46 -4.12
CA THR A 7 1.85 -10.09 -2.86
C THR A 7 1.37 -9.06 -1.84
N SER A 8 0.71 -9.53 -0.79
CA SER A 8 0.39 -8.67 0.36
C SER A 8 1.63 -8.10 1.05
N ASN A 9 2.79 -8.77 0.94
CA ASN A 9 4.04 -8.27 1.51
C ASN A 9 4.58 -7.07 0.72
N ASP A 10 4.44 -7.10 -0.61
CA ASP A 10 4.86 -5.96 -1.46
C ASP A 10 4.06 -4.72 -1.09
N VAL A 11 2.73 -4.86 -0.91
CA VAL A 11 1.87 -3.75 -0.46
C VAL A 11 2.28 -3.23 0.91
N ARG A 12 2.51 -4.12 1.90
CA ARG A 12 2.95 -3.72 3.26
C ARG A 12 4.30 -3.01 3.25
N GLU A 13 5.20 -3.42 2.36
CA GLU A 13 6.52 -2.82 2.22
C GLU A 13 6.42 -1.44 1.55
N SER A 14 5.60 -1.28 0.52
CA SER A 14 5.31 0.05 -0.04
C SER A 14 4.67 0.98 0.98
N VAL A 15 3.74 0.48 1.79
CA VAL A 15 3.16 1.25 2.90
C VAL A 15 4.24 1.65 3.90
N ARG A 16 5.10 0.72 4.34
CA ARG A 16 6.22 1.03 5.25
C ARG A 16 7.12 2.14 4.72
N GLN A 17 7.45 2.12 3.43
CA GLN A 17 8.28 3.16 2.82
C GLN A 17 7.60 4.53 2.81
N LYS A 18 6.28 4.59 2.62
CA LYS A 18 5.53 5.87 2.53
C LYS A 18 5.07 6.43 3.88
N ILE A 19 4.82 5.58 4.87
CA ILE A 19 4.25 6.01 6.16
C ILE A 19 5.05 5.57 7.40
N GLY A 20 6.18 4.88 7.20
CA GLY A 20 7.06 4.44 8.29
C GLY A 20 6.57 3.23 9.08
N SER A 21 5.46 2.58 8.67
CA SER A 21 4.88 1.43 9.38
C SER A 21 4.40 0.36 8.41
N ARG A 22 4.58 -0.92 8.78
CA ARG A 22 4.02 -2.06 8.03
C ARG A 22 2.54 -2.33 8.37
N SER A 23 2.02 -1.68 9.40
CA SER A 23 0.60 -1.79 9.76
C SER A 23 -0.28 -1.01 8.76
N LEU A 24 -1.42 -1.60 8.41
CA LEU A 24 -2.45 -0.98 7.58
C LEU A 24 -3.51 -0.23 8.41
N ASP A 25 -3.37 -0.17 9.74
CA ASP A 25 -4.42 0.39 10.62
C ASP A 25 -4.71 1.87 10.35
N LYS A 26 -3.69 2.62 9.89
CA LYS A 26 -3.79 4.04 9.52
C LYS A 26 -4.03 4.26 8.01
N VAL A 27 -4.20 3.19 7.24
CA VAL A 27 -4.38 3.23 5.78
C VAL A 27 -5.86 3.04 5.46
N ALA A 28 -6.43 3.99 4.72
CA ALA A 28 -7.78 3.90 4.19
C ALA A 28 -7.80 3.11 2.87
N ALA A 29 -6.81 3.34 2.00
CA ALA A 29 -6.65 2.60 0.75
C ALA A 29 -5.17 2.51 0.33
N ALA A 30 -4.83 1.42 -0.35
CA ALA A 30 -3.59 1.27 -1.11
C ALA A 30 -3.96 0.97 -2.57
N ILE A 31 -3.57 1.85 -3.48
CA ILE A 31 -3.95 1.81 -4.89
C ILE A 31 -2.73 1.46 -5.70
N LEU A 32 -2.80 0.38 -6.49
CA LEU A 32 -1.77 0.04 -7.46
C LEU A 32 -1.99 0.86 -8.73
N GLU A 33 -1.01 1.67 -9.06
CA GLU A 33 -1.00 2.52 -10.24
C GLU A 33 -0.47 1.76 -11.47
N ARG A 34 -0.76 2.29 -12.66
CA ARG A 34 -0.33 1.67 -13.94
C ARG A 34 1.20 1.62 -14.11
N ASN A 35 1.95 2.48 -13.42
CA ASN A 35 3.40 2.49 -13.43
C ASN A 35 4.02 1.49 -12.44
N GLY A 36 3.21 0.72 -11.70
CA GLY A 36 3.68 -0.23 -10.71
C GLY A 36 3.90 0.35 -9.31
N GLU A 37 3.66 1.65 -9.10
CA GLU A 37 3.71 2.24 -7.77
C GLU A 37 2.44 1.97 -6.95
N VAL A 38 2.59 2.01 -5.62
CA VAL A 38 1.45 1.97 -4.70
C VAL A 38 1.24 3.35 -4.09
N SER A 39 0.13 3.99 -4.41
CA SER A 39 -0.36 5.18 -3.72
C SER A 39 -1.03 4.78 -2.40
N VAL A 40 -0.80 5.55 -1.33
CA VAL A 40 -1.34 5.27 0.01
C VAL A 40 -2.20 6.43 0.48
N ILE A 41 -3.49 6.16 0.71
CA ILE A 41 -4.44 7.09 1.31
C ILE A 41 -4.51 6.80 2.80
N ARG A 42 -4.25 7.80 3.63
CA ARG A 42 -4.36 7.69 5.10
C ARG A 42 -5.81 7.87 5.54
N LYS A 43 -6.19 7.22 6.63
CA LYS A 43 -7.47 7.54 7.29
C LYS A 43 -7.43 8.97 7.80
N GLU A 44 -8.53 9.70 7.65
CA GLU A 44 -8.74 10.93 8.41
C GLU A 44 -8.74 10.56 9.90
N GLN A 45 -8.05 11.36 10.71
CA GLN A 45 -7.98 11.14 12.17
C GLN A 45 -9.28 11.55 12.83
#